data_AF-A0A1X1XV79-F1
#
_entry.id   AF-A0A1X1XV79-F1
#
_cell.length_a   1.000
_cell.length_b   1.000
_cell.length_c   1.000
_cell.angle_alpha   90.00
_cell.angle_beta   90.00
_cell.angle_gamma   90.00
#
_symmetry.space_group_name_H-M   'P 1'
#
loop_
_entity.id
_entity.type
_entity.pdbx_description
1 polymer ?
#
loop_
_entity_poly.entity_id
_entity_poly.type
_entity_poly.pdbx_seq_one_letter_code
_entity_poly.pdbx_strand_id
1 'polypeptide(L)'
;MTVVLVDPRRPSLVPVEAIELLCGEVQYTEEMPVAVPWTLPAARPAHTGDDAPVLLSSDPEHPAVAARLAAGERVISAPEPQRGERLIDAVAMMDKLRTAGPWESEQTHDSLRRFLLEETYELFDAVRGGNADELREELGDVLLQVLFHARIAEDAPQHPFTIDDVADTLLRKLGNRVPGVLAGEEISLDEQLAQWEERKALEKKAKPHNSLMDNVPTAQPALALAQKVVQRATRAGVPVDLIPPEITTVTIDADIDAENTLRTAVLEFMDTVRFTEKAIAATRRGDDVPEQLDVAPLGTVTEEEWRTYWLPAVGDAQAEDVHDEAEVESQDAARESVALDGESPEVSSSDESD
;
A
#
# COMPACT_ATOMS: atom_id res chain seq x y z
N MET A 1 -2.94 32.15 43.50
CA MET A 1 -3.64 30.88 43.21
C MET A 1 -3.35 30.54 41.75
N THR A 2 -3.36 29.26 41.41
CA THR A 2 -2.91 28.76 40.11
C THR A 2 -3.92 27.78 39.54
N VAL A 3 -4.22 27.87 38.26
CA VAL A 3 -4.94 26.86 37.50
C VAL A 3 -3.92 25.96 36.80
N VAL A 4 -4.00 24.66 37.05
CA VAL A 4 -3.24 23.64 36.33
C VAL A 4 -4.19 22.96 35.35
N LEU A 5 -3.97 23.20 34.05
CA LEU A 5 -4.73 22.57 32.98
C LEU A 5 -3.94 21.37 32.44
N VAL A 6 -4.51 20.18 32.57
CA VAL A 6 -3.94 18.96 31.99
C VAL A 6 -4.63 18.63 30.67
N ASP A 7 -3.95 17.87 29.81
CA ASP A 7 -4.55 17.38 28.57
C ASP A 7 -5.70 16.40 28.91
N PRO A 8 -6.93 16.61 28.43
CA PRO A 8 -8.04 15.69 28.66
C PRO A 8 -7.80 14.28 28.12
N ARG A 9 -6.92 14.11 27.12
CA ARG A 9 -6.51 12.81 26.57
C ARG A 9 -5.47 12.13 27.45
N ARG A 10 -4.70 12.91 28.20
CA ARG A 10 -3.59 12.43 29.04
C ARG A 10 -3.59 13.16 30.40
N PRO A 11 -4.64 13.03 31.21
CA PRO A 11 -4.82 13.82 32.43
C PRO A 11 -3.82 13.48 33.54
N SER A 12 -3.06 12.39 33.38
CA SER A 12 -1.92 12.04 34.24
C SER A 12 -0.60 12.71 33.84
N LEU A 13 -0.51 13.31 32.65
CA LEU A 13 0.66 14.09 32.22
C LEU A 13 0.54 15.52 32.71
N VAL A 14 1.26 15.81 33.79
CA VAL A 14 1.29 17.13 34.41
C VAL A 14 2.51 17.91 33.90
N PRO A 15 2.37 19.21 33.57
CA PRO A 15 3.51 20.07 33.32
C PRO A 15 4.50 20.05 34.49
N VAL A 16 5.80 19.93 34.21
CA VAL A 16 6.85 19.86 35.25
C VAL A 16 6.80 21.05 36.20
N GLU A 17 6.45 22.23 35.68
CA GLU A 17 6.29 23.48 36.46
C GLU A 17 5.18 23.42 37.52
N ALA A 18 4.23 22.48 37.40
CA ALA A 18 3.12 22.32 38.33
C ALA A 18 3.40 21.28 39.44
N ILE A 19 4.49 20.51 39.37
CA ILE A 19 4.76 19.40 40.31
C ILE A 19 4.78 19.88 41.77
N GLU A 20 5.54 20.95 42.07
CA GLU A 20 5.62 21.47 43.45
C GLU A 20 4.27 21.97 43.97
N LEU A 21 3.43 22.50 43.07
CA LEU A 21 2.11 23.03 43.41
C LEU A 21 1.12 21.90 43.72
N LEU A 22 1.19 20.79 42.99
CA LEU A 22 0.33 19.63 43.19
C LEU A 22 0.62 18.84 44.47
N CYS A 23 1.77 19.04 45.10
CA CYS A 23 2.09 18.48 46.41
C CYS A 23 1.36 19.19 47.58
N GLY A 24 0.75 20.35 47.32
CA GLY A 24 0.00 21.13 48.31
C GLY A 24 -1.51 20.85 48.29
N GLU A 25 -2.29 21.82 48.79
CA GLU A 25 -3.75 21.78 48.71
C GLU A 25 -4.22 22.01 47.27
N VAL A 26 -4.98 21.05 46.74
CA VAL A 26 -5.47 21.06 45.36
C VAL A 26 -6.99 20.89 45.37
N GLN A 27 -7.69 21.74 44.63
CA GLN A 27 -9.06 21.47 44.19
C GLN A 27 -9.03 20.86 42.80
N TYR A 28 -9.92 19.92 42.53
CA TYR A 28 -10.09 19.34 41.19
C TYR A 28 -11.55 19.36 40.73
N THR A 29 -11.75 19.53 39.44
CA THR A 29 -13.07 19.54 38.78
C THR A 29 -13.54 18.10 38.46
N GLU A 30 -14.85 17.91 38.34
CA GLU A 30 -15.48 16.58 38.29
C GLU A 30 -15.14 15.71 37.08
N GLU A 31 -14.67 16.28 35.99
CA GLU A 31 -14.25 15.55 34.78
C GLU A 31 -12.93 14.80 34.97
N MET A 32 -12.16 15.14 36.01
CA MET A 32 -10.88 14.52 36.27
C MET A 32 -11.04 13.03 36.61
N PRO A 33 -10.32 12.12 35.92
CA PRO A 33 -10.37 10.70 36.24
C PRO A 33 -9.93 10.45 37.68
N VAL A 34 -10.73 9.69 38.42
CA VAL A 34 -10.59 9.45 39.87
C VAL A 34 -9.16 9.03 40.28
N ALA A 35 -8.45 8.31 39.42
CA ALA A 35 -7.07 7.89 39.67
C ALA A 35 -6.10 9.07 39.87
N VAL A 36 -6.31 10.20 39.19
CA VAL A 36 -5.43 11.37 39.29
C VAL A 36 -5.50 12.03 40.67
N PRO A 37 -6.65 12.54 41.15
CA PRO A 37 -6.72 13.20 42.45
C PRO A 37 -6.38 12.26 43.62
N TRP A 38 -6.61 10.94 43.50
CA TRP A 38 -6.22 9.97 44.53
C TRP A 38 -4.70 9.82 44.73
N THR A 39 -3.90 10.24 43.75
CA THR A 39 -2.43 10.26 43.88
C THR A 39 -1.90 11.54 44.51
N LEU A 40 -2.75 12.56 44.67
CA LEU A 40 -2.37 13.85 45.23
C LEU A 40 -2.58 13.85 46.75
N PRO A 41 -1.63 14.41 47.53
CA PRO A 41 -1.63 14.28 48.98
C PRO A 41 -2.77 15.02 49.67
N ALA A 42 -3.28 16.11 49.08
CA ALA A 42 -4.32 16.95 49.66
C ALA A 42 -5.30 17.47 48.58
N ALA A 43 -5.80 16.56 47.74
CA ALA A 43 -6.79 16.88 46.71
C ALA A 43 -8.24 16.74 47.22
N ARG A 44 -9.10 17.68 46.83
CA ARG A 44 -10.55 17.66 47.11
C ARG A 44 -11.39 18.21 45.95
N PRO A 45 -12.66 17.81 45.79
CA PRO A 45 -13.51 18.34 44.73
C PRO A 45 -13.69 19.86 44.81
N ALA A 46 -13.74 20.53 43.65
CA ALA A 46 -13.88 21.98 43.54
C ALA A 46 -15.18 22.52 44.17
N HIS A 47 -16.23 21.69 44.24
CA HIS A 47 -17.50 22.05 44.89
C HIS A 47 -17.50 21.87 46.42
N THR A 48 -16.36 21.55 47.04
CA THR A 48 -16.25 21.29 48.49
C THR A 48 -15.23 22.19 49.19
N GLY A 49 -15.64 22.77 50.32
CA GLY A 49 -14.81 23.62 51.19
C GLY A 49 -14.37 24.95 50.56
N ASP A 50 -13.38 25.60 51.17
CA ASP A 50 -12.85 26.90 50.71
C ASP A 50 -11.95 26.75 49.47
N ASP A 51 -11.67 27.84 48.75
CA ASP A 51 -10.76 27.81 47.61
C ASP A 51 -9.34 27.35 47.97
N ALA A 52 -8.86 26.31 47.28
CA ALA A 52 -7.48 25.84 47.39
C ALA A 52 -6.52 26.70 46.57
N PRO A 53 -5.21 26.78 46.94
CA PRO A 53 -4.18 27.47 46.17
C PRO A 53 -4.06 27.03 44.70
N VAL A 54 -4.44 25.78 44.40
CA VAL A 54 -4.38 25.18 43.07
C VAL A 54 -5.74 24.64 42.67
N LEU A 55 -6.16 24.93 41.43
CA LEU A 55 -7.27 24.27 40.76
C LEU A 55 -6.72 23.40 39.62
N LEU A 56 -6.94 22.09 39.68
CA LEU A 56 -6.58 21.11 38.66
C LEU A 56 -7.81 20.77 37.81
N SER A 57 -7.71 20.89 36.49
CA SER A 57 -8.80 20.58 35.57
C SER A 57 -8.26 20.13 34.22
N SER A 58 -9.04 19.35 33.48
CA SER A 58 -8.79 19.05 32.06
C SER A 58 -9.72 19.79 31.12
N ASP A 59 -10.70 20.52 31.65
CA ASP A 59 -11.66 21.32 30.91
C ASP A 59 -11.37 22.82 31.07
N PRO A 60 -10.79 23.48 30.05
CA PRO A 60 -10.52 24.92 30.10
C PRO A 60 -11.80 25.78 30.15
N GLU A 61 -12.96 25.23 29.77
CA GLU A 61 -14.25 25.93 29.76
C GLU A 61 -15.04 25.73 31.06
N HIS A 62 -14.54 24.92 32.00
CA HIS A 62 -15.22 24.63 33.25
C HIS A 62 -15.50 25.93 34.06
N PRO A 63 -16.70 26.10 34.67
CA PRO A 63 -17.05 27.35 35.35
C PRO A 63 -16.07 27.79 36.45
N ALA A 64 -15.54 26.83 37.22
CA ALA A 64 -14.52 27.11 38.23
C ALA A 64 -13.20 27.59 37.61
N VAL A 65 -12.78 27.01 36.48
CA VAL A 65 -11.60 27.44 35.73
C VAL A 65 -11.82 28.86 35.21
N ALA A 66 -12.93 29.10 34.51
CA ALA A 66 -13.29 30.41 33.98
C ALA A 66 -13.31 31.50 35.06
N ALA A 67 -13.83 31.21 36.25
CA ALA A 67 -13.84 32.14 37.38
C ALA A 67 -12.43 32.51 37.85
N ARG A 68 -11.51 31.53 37.96
CA ARG A 68 -10.11 31.76 38.37
C ARG A 68 -9.30 32.48 37.30
N LEU A 69 -9.54 32.17 36.03
CA LEU A 69 -8.95 32.88 34.90
C LEU A 69 -9.41 34.36 34.87
N ALA A 70 -10.70 34.61 35.10
CA ALA A 70 -11.25 35.96 35.18
C ALA A 70 -10.68 36.76 36.37
N ALA A 71 -10.28 36.08 37.45
CA ALA A 71 -9.58 36.68 38.59
C ALA A 71 -8.09 36.97 38.32
N GLY A 72 -7.55 36.61 37.14
CA GLY A 72 -6.17 36.86 36.76
C GLY A 72 -5.16 35.88 37.36
N GLU A 73 -5.61 34.68 37.73
CA GLU A 73 -4.73 33.66 38.29
C GLU A 73 -3.74 33.09 37.27
N ARG A 74 -2.60 32.61 37.76
CA ARG A 74 -1.57 32.00 36.91
C ARG A 74 -2.11 30.70 36.30
N VAL A 75 -1.87 30.48 35.01
CA VAL A 75 -2.17 29.22 34.33
C VAL A 75 -0.87 28.46 34.05
N ILE A 76 -0.87 27.17 34.35
CA ILE A 76 0.13 26.23 33.89
C ILE A 76 -0.62 25.16 33.11
N SER A 77 -0.41 25.09 31.79
CA SER A 77 -1.11 24.14 30.92
C SER A 77 -0.15 23.14 30.29
N ALA A 78 -0.66 21.94 29.99
CA ALA A 78 -0.04 21.07 29.01
C ALA A 78 0.07 21.79 27.65
N PRO A 79 1.01 21.40 26.78
CA PRO A 79 1.04 21.87 25.40
C PRO A 79 -0.31 21.63 24.71
N GLU A 80 -0.69 22.53 23.81
CA GLU A 80 -1.90 22.36 23.01
C GLU A 80 -1.85 21.05 22.19
N PRO A 81 -3.00 20.42 21.92
CA PRO A 81 -3.08 19.25 21.07
C PRO A 81 -2.38 19.49 19.72
N GLN A 82 -1.46 18.60 19.37
CA GLN A 82 -0.74 18.65 18.11
C GLN A 82 -1.60 18.17 16.95
N ARG A 83 -1.37 18.74 15.77
CA ARG A 83 -1.98 18.26 14.53
C ARG A 83 -1.54 16.82 14.29
N GLY A 84 -2.51 15.94 14.05
CA GLY A 84 -2.27 14.51 13.80
C GLY A 84 -2.44 13.61 15.03
N GLU A 85 -2.68 14.14 16.23
CA GLU A 85 -2.86 13.30 17.43
C GLU A 85 -4.02 12.30 17.34
N ARG A 86 -5.03 12.57 16.52
CA ARG A 86 -6.14 11.63 16.25
C ARG A 86 -5.71 10.39 15.47
N LEU A 87 -4.59 10.44 14.76
CA LEU A 87 -4.01 9.25 14.13
C LEU A 87 -3.58 8.22 15.20
N ILE A 88 -3.12 8.69 16.36
CA ILE A 88 -2.74 7.81 17.47
C ILE A 88 -3.98 7.06 18.00
N ASP A 89 -5.14 7.72 18.08
CA ASP A 89 -6.40 7.04 18.44
C ASP A 89 -6.78 5.98 17.41
N ALA A 90 -6.63 6.31 16.12
CA ALA A 90 -6.95 5.41 15.03
C ALA A 90 -6.04 4.17 15.04
N VAL A 91 -4.74 4.34 15.31
CA VAL A 91 -3.80 3.22 15.49
C VAL A 91 -4.22 2.32 16.65
N ALA A 92 -4.53 2.89 17.82
CA ALA A 92 -4.98 2.12 18.97
C ALA A 92 -6.33 1.41 18.72
N MET A 93 -7.24 2.07 17.99
CA MET A 93 -8.52 1.48 17.59
C MET A 93 -8.31 0.31 16.63
N MET A 94 -7.44 0.45 15.64
CA MET A 94 -7.10 -0.61 14.70
C MET A 94 -6.45 -1.81 15.42
N ASP A 95 -5.54 -1.58 16.36
CA ASP A 95 -4.97 -2.68 17.16
C ASP A 95 -6.03 -3.44 17.95
N LYS A 96 -6.97 -2.70 18.57
CA LYS A 96 -8.10 -3.31 19.27
C LYS A 96 -9.01 -4.12 18.34
N LEU A 97 -9.34 -3.55 17.17
CA LEU A 97 -10.15 -4.22 16.16
C LEU A 97 -9.43 -5.48 15.64
N ARG A 98 -8.15 -5.40 15.30
CA ARG A 98 -7.34 -6.57 14.89
C ARG A 98 -7.32 -7.67 15.94
N THR A 99 -7.21 -7.29 17.22
CA THR A 99 -7.06 -8.24 18.33
C THR A 99 -8.38 -8.88 18.77
N ALA A 100 -9.48 -8.13 18.74
CA ALA A 100 -10.76 -8.55 19.31
C ALA A 100 -11.91 -8.67 18.30
N GLY A 101 -11.74 -8.12 17.10
CA GLY A 101 -12.73 -8.09 16.04
C GLY A 101 -12.73 -9.38 15.22
N PRO A 102 -13.90 -10.01 14.98
CA PRO A 102 -13.97 -11.29 14.27
C PRO A 102 -13.61 -11.16 12.79
N TRP A 103 -13.94 -10.02 12.16
CA TRP A 103 -13.64 -9.82 10.73
C TRP A 103 -12.20 -9.31 10.54
N GLU A 104 -11.77 -8.38 11.39
CA GLU A 104 -10.48 -7.70 11.31
C GLU A 104 -9.31 -8.64 11.61
N SER A 105 -9.51 -9.60 12.50
CA SER A 105 -8.53 -10.66 12.81
C SER A 105 -8.30 -11.64 11.65
N GLU A 106 -9.30 -11.85 10.80
CA GLU A 106 -9.22 -12.75 9.63
C GLU A 106 -8.64 -12.07 8.38
N GLN A 107 -8.50 -10.73 8.37
CA GLN A 107 -7.98 -10.02 7.21
C GLN A 107 -6.51 -10.31 6.93
N THR A 108 -6.18 -10.33 5.64
CA THR A 108 -4.83 -10.51 5.12
C THR A 108 -4.51 -9.38 4.14
N HIS A 109 -3.23 -9.21 3.77
CA HIS A 109 -2.88 -8.25 2.72
C HIS A 109 -3.64 -8.53 1.42
N ASP A 110 -3.82 -9.79 1.05
CA ASP A 110 -4.48 -10.17 -0.20
C ASP A 110 -6.00 -9.96 -0.19
N SER A 111 -6.67 -10.25 0.93
CA SER A 111 -8.13 -10.04 1.06
C SER A 111 -8.50 -8.55 1.01
N LEU A 112 -7.59 -7.68 1.46
CA LEU A 112 -7.82 -6.23 1.50
C LEU A 112 -7.57 -5.49 0.18
N ARG A 113 -6.88 -6.11 -0.79
CA ARG A 113 -6.51 -5.45 -2.07
C ARG A 113 -7.71 -4.88 -2.83
N ARG A 114 -8.84 -5.60 -2.80
CA ARG A 114 -10.07 -5.18 -3.47
C ARG A 114 -10.58 -3.86 -2.88
N PHE A 115 -10.71 -3.81 -1.56
CA PHE A 115 -11.21 -2.63 -0.86
C PHE A 115 -10.30 -1.43 -1.11
N LEU A 116 -8.97 -1.58 -0.99
CA LEU A 116 -8.04 -0.49 -1.30
C LEU A 116 -8.20 0.07 -2.72
N LEU A 117 -8.51 -0.78 -3.71
CA LEU A 117 -8.76 -0.32 -5.07
C LEU A 117 -10.08 0.44 -5.18
N GLU A 118 -11.15 -0.08 -4.56
CA GLU A 118 -12.46 0.58 -4.48
C GLU A 118 -12.32 1.97 -3.82
N GLU A 119 -11.74 2.07 -2.62
CA GLU A 119 -11.53 3.36 -1.92
C GLU A 119 -10.67 4.35 -2.74
N THR A 120 -9.74 3.85 -3.54
CA THR A 120 -8.91 4.72 -4.41
C THR A 120 -9.75 5.35 -5.52
N TYR A 121 -10.71 4.62 -6.09
CA TYR A 121 -11.60 5.15 -7.12
C TYR A 121 -12.68 6.05 -6.53
N GLU A 122 -13.23 5.70 -5.37
CA GLU A 122 -14.17 6.56 -4.65
C GLU A 122 -13.50 7.90 -4.27
N LEU A 123 -12.24 7.87 -3.81
CA LEU A 123 -11.43 9.06 -3.62
C LEU A 123 -11.28 9.89 -4.92
N PHE A 124 -11.07 9.26 -6.08
CA PHE A 124 -10.98 9.99 -7.35
C PHE A 124 -12.31 10.67 -7.73
N ASP A 125 -13.43 9.98 -7.50
CA ASP A 125 -14.76 10.54 -7.72
C ASP A 125 -15.05 11.70 -6.77
N ALA A 126 -14.67 11.60 -5.49
CA ALA A 126 -14.79 12.67 -4.51
C ALA A 126 -13.94 13.91 -4.89
N VAL A 127 -12.70 13.70 -5.34
CA VAL A 127 -11.83 14.78 -5.87
C VAL A 127 -12.49 15.47 -7.06
N ARG A 128 -13.09 14.70 -7.98
CA ARG A 128 -13.78 15.23 -9.16
C ARG A 128 -15.06 15.98 -8.78
N GLY A 129 -15.80 15.49 -7.79
CA GLY A 129 -17.04 16.08 -7.29
C GLY A 129 -16.82 17.42 -6.58
N GLY A 130 -15.64 17.63 -6.00
CA GLY A 130 -15.28 18.87 -5.29
C GLY A 130 -15.98 19.04 -3.94
N ASN A 131 -16.57 17.98 -3.41
CA ASN A 131 -17.20 17.93 -2.10
C ASN A 131 -16.16 17.64 -1.02
N ALA A 132 -15.92 18.59 -0.12
CA ALA A 132 -14.89 18.46 0.90
C ALA A 132 -15.23 17.43 2.00
N ASP A 133 -16.51 17.19 2.28
CA ASP A 133 -16.92 16.21 3.29
C ASP A 133 -16.72 14.78 2.77
N GLU A 134 -17.15 14.53 1.54
CA GLU A 134 -16.92 13.26 0.82
C GLU A 134 -15.42 13.00 0.63
N LEU A 135 -14.66 14.00 0.18
CA LEU A 135 -13.20 13.88 0.09
C LEU A 135 -12.54 13.50 1.43
N ARG A 136 -13.05 14.03 2.55
CA ARG A 136 -12.53 13.69 3.89
C ARG A 136 -12.89 12.26 4.28
N GLU A 137 -14.08 11.78 3.92
CA GLU A 137 -14.54 10.41 4.15
C GLU A 137 -13.64 9.42 3.41
N GLU A 138 -13.48 9.59 2.09
CA GLU A 138 -12.66 8.72 1.25
C GLU A 138 -11.17 8.72 1.65
N LEU A 139 -10.63 9.88 2.03
CA LEU A 139 -9.27 9.96 2.59
C LEU A 139 -9.15 9.19 3.92
N GLY A 140 -10.23 9.13 4.69
CA GLY A 140 -10.34 8.32 5.90
C GLY A 140 -10.31 6.82 5.59
N ASP A 141 -10.99 6.38 4.55
CA ASP A 141 -11.04 4.96 4.17
C ASP A 141 -9.72 4.49 3.54
N VAL A 142 -9.07 5.33 2.72
CA VAL A 142 -7.69 5.06 2.28
C VAL A 142 -6.72 4.99 3.47
N LEU A 143 -6.87 5.87 4.47
CA LEU A 143 -6.08 5.81 5.70
C LEU A 143 -6.36 4.53 6.51
N LEU A 144 -7.61 4.08 6.58
CA LEU A 144 -8.00 2.83 7.21
C LEU A 144 -7.27 1.64 6.57
N GLN A 145 -7.17 1.59 5.24
CA GLN A 145 -6.42 0.55 4.52
C GLN A 145 -4.92 0.56 4.88
N VAL A 146 -4.32 1.75 5.02
CA VAL A 146 -2.91 1.88 5.48
C VAL A 146 -2.73 1.33 6.89
N LEU A 147 -3.66 1.66 7.82
CA LEU A 147 -3.63 1.16 9.19
C LEU A 147 -3.79 -0.36 9.26
N PHE A 148 -4.71 -0.93 8.47
CA PHE A 148 -4.89 -2.38 8.38
C PHE A 148 -3.62 -3.09 7.93
N HIS A 149 -3.03 -2.64 6.81
CA HIS A 149 -1.83 -3.28 6.28
C HIS A 149 -0.64 -3.15 7.21
N ALA A 150 -0.46 -1.99 7.86
CA ALA A 150 0.58 -1.83 8.86
C ALA A 150 0.37 -2.79 10.04
N ARG A 151 -0.86 -2.85 10.57
CA ARG A 151 -1.15 -3.71 11.73
C ARG A 151 -1.07 -5.21 11.41
N ILE A 152 -1.44 -5.63 10.19
CA ILE A 152 -1.22 -7.02 9.72
C ILE A 152 0.28 -7.31 9.60
N ALA A 153 1.08 -6.36 9.13
CA ALA A 153 2.53 -6.54 9.02
C ALA A 153 3.21 -6.68 10.39
N GLU A 154 2.66 -6.10 11.45
CA GLU A 154 3.14 -6.31 12.83
C GLU A 154 3.00 -7.78 13.27
N ASP A 155 2.02 -8.53 12.75
CA ASP A 155 1.84 -9.96 13.03
C ASP A 155 2.82 -10.84 12.23
N ALA A 156 3.59 -10.27 11.29
CA ALA A 156 4.41 -11.05 10.38
C ALA A 156 5.55 -11.78 11.11
N PRO A 157 5.75 -13.09 10.88
CA PRO A 157 6.83 -13.84 11.52
C PRO A 157 8.22 -13.42 11.03
N GLN A 158 8.29 -12.79 9.85
CA GLN A 158 9.53 -12.33 9.22
C GLN A 158 9.38 -10.89 8.79
N HIS A 159 10.37 -10.07 9.13
CA HIS A 159 10.40 -8.64 8.81
C HIS A 159 9.13 -7.87 9.21
N PRO A 160 8.63 -8.02 10.46
CA PRO A 160 7.50 -7.24 10.92
C PRO A 160 7.85 -5.74 10.93
N PHE A 161 6.83 -4.91 10.72
CA PHE A 161 6.93 -3.46 10.81
C PHE A 161 5.61 -2.87 11.29
N THR A 162 5.67 -1.70 11.91
CA THR A 162 4.51 -0.98 12.44
C THR A 162 4.09 0.19 11.55
N ILE A 163 2.99 0.86 11.91
CA ILE A 163 2.61 2.14 11.29
C ILE A 163 3.70 3.22 11.45
N ASP A 164 4.47 3.19 12.54
CA ASP A 164 5.56 4.13 12.76
C ASP A 164 6.72 3.89 11.79
N ASP A 165 7.02 2.62 11.48
CA ASP A 165 8.02 2.27 10.46
C ASP A 165 7.60 2.75 9.06
N VAL A 166 6.30 2.70 8.75
CA VAL A 166 5.72 3.26 7.52
C VAL A 166 5.90 4.77 7.48
N ALA A 167 5.56 5.47 8.57
CA ALA A 167 5.75 6.91 8.70
C ALA A 167 7.22 7.32 8.58
N ASP A 168 8.12 6.63 9.26
CA ASP A 168 9.57 6.86 9.19
C ASP A 168 10.11 6.63 7.77
N THR A 169 9.60 5.62 7.07
CA THR A 169 9.96 5.36 5.68
C THR A 169 9.52 6.51 4.77
N LEU A 170 8.31 7.05 4.99
CA LEU A 170 7.83 8.23 4.29
C LEU A 170 8.67 9.47 4.61
N LEU A 171 8.96 9.73 5.88
CA LEU A 171 9.76 10.89 6.32
C LEU A 171 11.18 10.85 5.75
N ARG A 172 11.85 9.70 5.82
CA ARG A 172 13.18 9.53 5.19
C ARG A 172 13.14 9.79 3.69
N LYS A 173 12.11 9.30 3.01
CA LYS A 173 11.92 9.49 1.56
C LYS A 173 11.67 10.96 1.20
N LEU A 174 10.83 11.66 1.96
CA LEU A 174 10.57 13.09 1.77
C LEU A 174 11.83 13.92 2.09
N GLY A 175 12.49 13.64 3.21
CA GLY A 175 13.77 14.26 3.61
C GLY A 175 14.84 14.11 2.53
N ASN A 176 14.93 12.92 1.94
CA ASN A 176 15.86 12.67 0.85
C ASN A 176 15.49 13.40 -0.42
N ARG A 177 14.20 13.55 -0.77
CA ARG A 177 13.79 14.05 -2.09
C ARG A 177 13.69 15.57 -2.19
N VAL A 178 13.40 16.27 -1.09
CA VAL A 178 13.18 17.73 -1.08
C VAL A 178 13.99 18.45 0.01
N PRO A 179 15.31 18.22 0.14
CA PRO A 179 16.08 18.84 1.21
C PRO A 179 16.11 20.37 1.13
N GLY A 180 16.11 20.97 -0.08
CA GLY A 180 16.09 22.43 -0.26
C GLY A 180 14.81 23.06 0.29
N VAL A 181 13.64 22.47 0.01
CA VAL A 181 12.35 22.92 0.56
C VAL A 181 12.33 22.80 2.08
N LEU A 182 12.86 21.70 2.63
CA LEU A 182 12.94 21.49 4.08
C LEU A 182 13.96 22.40 4.77
N ALA A 183 15.00 22.84 4.05
CA ALA A 183 15.98 23.81 4.50
C ALA A 183 15.52 25.28 4.33
N GLY A 184 14.34 25.50 3.75
CA GLY A 184 13.79 26.84 3.50
C GLY A 184 14.44 27.58 2.33
N GLU A 185 15.08 26.86 1.41
CA GLU A 185 15.65 27.42 0.19
C GLU A 185 14.53 27.80 -0.79
N GLU A 186 14.61 29.00 -1.39
CA GLU A 186 13.75 29.36 -2.51
C GLU A 186 14.28 28.68 -3.78
N ILE A 187 13.58 27.64 -4.24
CA ILE A 187 13.85 26.95 -5.51
C ILE A 187 12.64 27.08 -6.44
N SER A 188 12.88 27.13 -7.76
CA SER A 188 11.78 27.15 -8.72
C SER A 188 11.08 25.78 -8.82
N LEU A 189 9.84 25.76 -9.31
CA LEU A 189 9.08 24.52 -9.53
C LEU A 189 9.82 23.54 -10.44
N ASP A 190 10.42 24.04 -11.53
CA ASP A 190 11.13 23.20 -12.50
C ASP A 190 12.39 22.57 -11.88
N GLU A 191 13.13 23.35 -11.08
CA GLU A 191 14.30 22.85 -10.34
C GLU A 191 13.89 21.81 -9.28
N GLN A 192 12.78 22.06 -8.57
CA GLN A 192 12.25 21.11 -7.60
C GLN A 192 11.85 19.79 -8.26
N LEU A 193 11.17 19.84 -9.40
CA LEU A 193 10.77 18.64 -10.16
C LEU A 193 11.99 17.89 -10.70
N ALA A 194 13.00 18.61 -11.21
CA ALA A 194 14.25 18.01 -11.68
C ALA A 194 15.00 17.28 -10.54
N GLN A 195 15.17 17.94 -9.39
CA GLN A 195 15.79 17.34 -8.20
C GLN A 195 14.99 16.12 -7.72
N TRP A 196 13.66 16.21 -7.72
CA TRP A 196 12.79 15.10 -7.33
C TRP A 196 13.00 13.85 -8.20
N GLU A 197 12.98 14.02 -9.53
CA GLU A 197 13.18 12.90 -10.46
C GLU A 197 14.63 12.37 -10.43
N GLU A 198 15.64 13.23 -10.27
CA GLU A 198 17.03 12.81 -10.11
C GLU A 198 17.21 11.91 -8.88
N ARG A 199 16.73 12.36 -7.72
CA ARG A 199 16.87 11.61 -6.45
C ARG A 199 16.07 10.31 -6.46
N LYS A 200 14.87 10.34 -7.04
CA LYS A 200 14.07 9.13 -7.29
C LYS A 200 14.78 8.14 -8.23
N ALA A 201 15.55 8.62 -9.21
CA ALA A 201 16.36 7.76 -10.06
C ALA A 201 17.56 7.15 -9.32
N LEU A 202 18.22 7.92 -8.44
CA LEU A 202 19.31 7.43 -7.60
C LEU A 202 18.84 6.34 -6.61
N GLU A 203 17.69 6.54 -5.96
CA GLU A 203 17.08 5.52 -5.07
C GLU A 203 16.78 4.22 -5.80
N LYS A 204 16.31 4.29 -7.05
CA LYS A 204 16.09 3.11 -7.89
C LYS A 204 17.39 2.41 -8.24
N LYS A 205 18.43 3.15 -8.63
CA LYS A 205 19.75 2.57 -8.95
C LYS A 205 20.43 1.91 -7.74
N ALA A 206 20.13 2.34 -6.52
CA ALA A 206 20.68 1.75 -5.30
C ALA A 206 20.08 0.38 -4.96
N LYS A 207 18.92 0.02 -5.54
CA LYS A 207 18.35 -1.32 -5.39
C LYS A 207 18.88 -2.21 -6.52
N PRO A 208 19.39 -3.42 -6.23
CA PRO A 208 19.78 -4.35 -7.30
C PRO A 208 18.53 -4.67 -8.13
N HIS A 209 18.67 -4.50 -9.45
CA HIS A 209 17.66 -4.84 -10.44
C HIS A 209 18.33 -5.72 -11.48
N ASN A 210 17.76 -6.89 -11.70
CA ASN A 210 18.26 -7.84 -12.68
C ASN A 210 17.56 -7.62 -14.02
N SER A 211 16.39 -6.99 -14.01
CA SER A 211 15.58 -6.66 -15.18
C SER A 211 15.13 -5.20 -15.21
N LEU A 212 15.05 -4.62 -16.40
CA LEU A 212 14.44 -3.31 -16.64
C LEU A 212 12.94 -3.28 -16.28
N MET A 213 12.29 -4.45 -16.22
CA MET A 213 10.88 -4.62 -15.82
C MET A 213 10.68 -4.82 -14.31
N ASP A 214 11.75 -4.83 -13.50
CA ASP A 214 11.65 -4.97 -12.05
C ASP A 214 10.93 -3.77 -11.41
N ASN A 215 10.12 -4.01 -10.37
CA ASN A 215 9.36 -2.96 -9.67
C ASN A 215 8.38 -2.17 -10.57
N VAL A 216 7.87 -2.78 -11.64
CA VAL A 216 6.65 -2.30 -12.31
C VAL A 216 5.44 -2.85 -11.54
N PRO A 217 4.55 -1.99 -10.98
CA PRO A 217 3.34 -2.47 -10.30
C PRO A 217 2.40 -3.12 -11.32
N THR A 218 2.36 -4.44 -11.39
CA THR A 218 1.55 -5.17 -12.38
C THR A 218 0.05 -5.13 -12.09
N ALA A 219 -0.35 -4.78 -10.87
CA ALA A 219 -1.76 -4.67 -10.46
C ALA A 219 -2.46 -3.38 -10.92
N GLN A 220 -1.72 -2.39 -11.45
CA GLN A 220 -2.33 -1.16 -11.97
C GLN A 220 -3.19 -1.43 -13.22
N PRO A 221 -4.14 -0.55 -13.60
CA PRO A 221 -4.95 -0.69 -14.82
C PRO A 221 -4.08 -0.93 -16.06
N ALA A 222 -4.59 -1.72 -17.01
CA ALA A 222 -3.81 -2.24 -18.13
C ALA A 222 -3.20 -1.13 -18.99
N LEU A 223 -3.93 -0.02 -19.18
CA LEU A 223 -3.43 1.16 -19.90
C LEU A 223 -2.26 1.84 -19.17
N ALA A 224 -2.37 2.03 -17.86
CA ALA A 224 -1.28 2.60 -17.05
C ALA A 224 -0.07 1.67 -17.03
N LEU A 225 -0.31 0.35 -17.00
CA LEU A 225 0.73 -0.67 -17.09
C LEU A 225 1.44 -0.63 -18.43
N ALA A 226 0.70 -0.65 -19.54
CA ALA A 226 1.21 -0.54 -20.89
C ALA A 226 2.08 0.71 -21.06
N GLN A 227 1.55 1.87 -20.68
CA GLN A 227 2.28 3.14 -20.76
C GLN A 227 3.59 3.09 -19.98
N LYS A 228 3.58 2.50 -18.77
CA LYS A 228 4.78 2.38 -17.93
C LYS A 228 5.82 1.46 -18.55
N VAL A 229 5.37 0.32 -19.06
CA VAL A 229 6.22 -0.73 -19.66
C VAL A 229 6.85 -0.22 -20.95
N VAL A 230 6.06 0.38 -21.85
CA VAL A 230 6.55 1.01 -23.09
C VAL A 230 7.54 2.14 -22.79
N GLN A 231 7.26 2.99 -21.80
CA GLN A 231 8.19 4.04 -21.37
C GLN A 231 9.55 3.48 -20.93
N ARG A 232 9.56 2.34 -20.21
CA ARG A 232 10.81 1.71 -19.75
C ARG A 232 11.56 1.04 -20.89
N ALA A 233 10.87 0.28 -21.74
CA ALA A 233 11.45 -0.39 -22.91
C ALA A 233 12.12 0.64 -23.84
N THR A 234 11.41 1.73 -24.15
CA THR A 234 11.94 2.83 -24.99
C THR A 234 13.17 3.47 -24.35
N ARG A 235 13.13 3.76 -23.04
CA ARG A 235 14.28 4.35 -22.32
C ARG A 235 15.49 3.42 -22.29
N ALA A 236 15.28 2.11 -22.29
CA ALA A 236 16.33 1.10 -22.30
C ALA A 236 16.87 0.79 -23.71
N GLY A 237 16.33 1.42 -24.76
CA GLY A 237 16.77 1.23 -26.13
C GLY A 237 16.22 -0.02 -26.80
N VAL A 238 15.13 -0.61 -26.29
CA VAL A 238 14.42 -1.68 -27.00
C VAL A 238 13.88 -1.09 -28.32
N PRO A 239 14.22 -1.66 -29.48
CA PRO A 239 13.73 -1.18 -30.78
C PRO A 239 12.19 -1.16 -30.83
N VAL A 240 11.63 -0.10 -31.40
CA VAL A 240 10.17 0.13 -31.42
C VAL A 240 9.43 -0.99 -32.16
N ASP A 241 10.05 -1.58 -33.18
CA ASP A 241 9.50 -2.71 -33.94
C ASP A 241 9.42 -4.02 -33.14
N LEU A 242 10.15 -4.13 -32.03
CA LEU A 242 10.05 -5.27 -31.10
C LEU A 242 8.97 -5.08 -30.04
N ILE A 243 8.36 -3.89 -29.95
CA ILE A 243 7.24 -3.60 -29.05
C ILE A 243 5.95 -4.06 -29.75
N PRO A 244 5.22 -5.04 -29.19
CA PRO A 244 4.04 -5.59 -29.85
C PRO A 244 2.93 -4.54 -30.07
N PRO A 245 2.22 -4.56 -31.21
CA PRO A 245 1.11 -3.65 -31.46
C PRO A 245 -0.03 -3.81 -30.42
N GLU A 246 -0.18 -4.99 -29.83
CA GLU A 246 -1.19 -5.34 -28.83
C GLU A 246 -1.05 -4.51 -27.53
N ILE A 247 0.14 -3.97 -27.26
CA ILE A 247 0.38 -3.11 -26.09
C ILE A 247 0.45 -1.61 -26.42
N THR A 248 0.33 -1.26 -27.71
CA THR A 248 0.34 0.13 -28.19
C THR A 248 -0.98 0.57 -28.82
N THR A 249 -1.82 -0.39 -29.21
CA THR A 249 -3.14 -0.15 -29.80
C THR A 249 -4.18 -0.91 -29.00
N VAL A 250 -5.25 -0.22 -28.59
CA VAL A 250 -6.36 -0.82 -27.83
C VAL A 250 -7.64 -0.68 -28.64
N THR A 251 -8.29 -1.81 -28.88
CA THR A 251 -9.61 -1.87 -29.51
C THR A 251 -10.66 -2.08 -28.42
N ILE A 252 -11.64 -1.19 -28.36
CA ILE A 252 -12.79 -1.32 -27.46
C ILE A 252 -13.98 -1.79 -28.29
N ASP A 253 -14.52 -2.94 -27.91
CA ASP A 253 -15.70 -3.55 -28.52
C ASP A 253 -16.59 -4.15 -27.42
N ALA A 254 -17.88 -4.33 -27.68
CA ALA A 254 -18.83 -4.85 -26.69
C ALA A 254 -18.55 -6.31 -26.29
N ASP A 255 -17.95 -7.08 -27.20
CA ASP A 255 -17.69 -8.51 -27.02
C ASP A 255 -16.24 -8.80 -26.57
N ILE A 256 -15.43 -7.75 -26.32
CA ILE A 256 -14.01 -7.88 -25.97
C ILE A 256 -13.74 -7.27 -24.58
N ASP A 257 -13.12 -8.06 -23.71
CA ASP A 257 -12.55 -7.57 -22.46
C ASP A 257 -11.21 -6.89 -22.70
N ALA A 258 -11.26 -5.63 -23.15
CA ALA A 258 -10.07 -4.88 -23.54
C ALA A 258 -9.05 -4.69 -22.40
N GLU A 259 -9.52 -4.62 -21.14
CA GLU A 259 -8.65 -4.49 -19.96
C GLU A 259 -7.83 -5.77 -19.75
N ASN A 260 -8.48 -6.94 -19.77
CA ASN A 260 -7.78 -8.21 -19.61
C ASN A 260 -6.92 -8.55 -20.83
N THR A 261 -7.39 -8.29 -22.05
CA THR A 261 -6.60 -8.49 -23.28
C THR A 261 -5.32 -7.66 -23.25
N LEU A 262 -5.41 -6.36 -22.95
CA LEU A 262 -4.24 -5.49 -22.86
C LEU A 262 -3.32 -5.92 -21.71
N ARG A 263 -3.88 -6.25 -20.54
CA ARG A 263 -3.10 -6.70 -19.38
C ARG A 263 -2.27 -7.92 -19.72
N THR A 264 -2.88 -8.95 -20.32
CA THR A 264 -2.20 -10.17 -20.73
C THR A 264 -1.05 -9.86 -21.69
N ALA A 265 -1.30 -9.09 -22.75
CA ALA A 265 -0.27 -8.72 -23.72
C ALA A 265 0.90 -7.95 -23.06
N VAL A 266 0.62 -7.06 -22.11
CA VAL A 266 1.67 -6.33 -21.39
C VAL A 266 2.49 -7.23 -20.48
N LEU A 267 1.87 -8.18 -19.79
CA LEU A 267 2.58 -9.14 -18.94
C LEU A 267 3.46 -10.08 -19.77
N GLU A 268 2.94 -10.59 -20.89
CA GLU A 268 3.71 -11.41 -21.82
C GLU A 268 4.92 -10.65 -22.38
N PHE A 269 4.74 -9.39 -22.78
CA PHE A 269 5.85 -8.55 -23.23
C PHE A 269 6.89 -8.32 -22.12
N MET A 270 6.47 -8.13 -20.87
CA MET A 270 7.41 -8.04 -19.74
C MET A 270 8.23 -9.32 -19.57
N ASP A 271 7.61 -10.48 -19.78
CA ASP A 271 8.29 -11.77 -19.70
C ASP A 271 9.24 -12.02 -20.87
N THR A 272 8.87 -11.61 -22.10
CA THR A 272 9.78 -11.59 -23.25
C THR A 272 11.02 -10.76 -22.95
N VAL A 273 10.85 -9.54 -22.41
CA VAL A 273 11.98 -8.68 -22.04
C VAL A 273 12.87 -9.35 -21.00
N ARG A 274 12.29 -9.89 -19.92
CA ARG A 274 13.07 -10.60 -18.88
C ARG A 274 13.85 -11.78 -19.44
N PHE A 275 13.22 -12.55 -20.33
CA PHE A 275 13.86 -13.68 -20.99
C PHE A 275 15.04 -13.24 -21.84
N THR A 276 14.87 -12.21 -22.66
CA THR A 276 15.95 -11.67 -23.51
C THR A 276 17.08 -11.09 -22.68
N GLU A 277 16.78 -10.34 -21.61
CA GLU A 277 17.80 -9.85 -20.66
C GLU A 277 18.59 -11.00 -20.05
N LYS A 278 17.91 -12.08 -19.66
CA LYS A 278 18.56 -13.29 -19.12
C LYS A 278 19.47 -13.97 -20.14
N ALA A 279 19.05 -14.06 -21.41
CA ALA A 279 19.87 -14.62 -22.49
C ALA A 279 21.11 -13.77 -22.79
N ILE A 280 20.97 -12.44 -22.78
CA ILE A 280 22.09 -11.50 -22.95
C ILE A 280 23.07 -11.63 -21.77
N ALA A 281 22.56 -11.66 -20.54
CA ALA A 281 23.39 -11.84 -19.34
C ALA A 281 24.20 -13.14 -19.40
N ALA A 282 23.55 -14.25 -19.75
CA ALA A 282 24.19 -15.56 -19.88
C ALA A 282 25.33 -15.55 -20.91
N THR A 283 25.11 -14.89 -22.06
CA THR A 283 26.15 -14.79 -23.09
C THR A 283 27.31 -13.89 -22.66
N ARG A 284 27.02 -12.73 -22.03
CA ARG A 284 28.05 -11.79 -21.54
C ARG A 284 28.92 -12.40 -20.43
N ARG A 285 28.36 -13.31 -19.64
CA ARG A 285 29.05 -14.01 -18.54
C ARG A 285 30.06 -15.06 -19.04
N GLY A 286 29.73 -15.80 -20.11
CA GLY A 286 30.46 -17.00 -20.52
C GLY A 286 30.22 -18.20 -19.59
N ASP A 287 30.82 -19.36 -19.89
CA ASP A 287 30.59 -20.64 -19.18
C ASP A 287 31.24 -20.73 -17.78
N ASP A 288 32.06 -19.75 -17.37
CA ASP A 288 32.94 -19.86 -16.20
C ASP A 288 32.31 -19.48 -14.84
N VAL A 289 31.06 -18.96 -14.82
CA VAL A 289 30.38 -18.55 -13.57
C VAL A 289 28.97 -19.16 -13.45
N PRO A 290 28.66 -19.93 -12.38
CA PRO A 290 27.32 -20.47 -12.14
C PRO A 290 26.24 -19.39 -12.01
N GLU A 291 25.05 -19.64 -12.58
CA GLU A 291 23.93 -18.70 -12.59
C GLU A 291 23.49 -18.23 -11.21
N GLN A 292 23.59 -19.08 -10.18
CA GLN A 292 23.21 -18.71 -8.83
C GLN A 292 24.18 -17.73 -8.14
N LEU A 293 25.35 -17.46 -8.74
CA LEU A 293 26.41 -16.61 -8.17
C LEU A 293 26.60 -15.30 -8.93
N ASP A 294 25.86 -15.08 -10.02
CA ASP A 294 25.98 -13.87 -10.82
C ASP A 294 25.03 -12.78 -10.32
N VAL A 295 25.61 -11.81 -9.63
CA VAL A 295 24.96 -10.61 -9.11
C VAL A 295 25.32 -9.36 -9.92
N ALA A 296 25.99 -9.52 -11.07
CA ALA A 296 26.40 -8.38 -11.88
C ALA A 296 25.18 -7.79 -12.61
N PRO A 297 24.94 -6.47 -12.52
CA PRO A 297 23.86 -5.83 -13.25
C PRO A 297 24.11 -5.95 -14.75
N LEU A 298 23.04 -6.16 -15.53
CA LEU A 298 23.08 -6.37 -16.97
C LEU A 298 23.84 -5.25 -17.71
N GLY A 299 23.82 -4.02 -17.20
CA GLY A 299 24.47 -2.86 -17.84
C GLY A 299 23.65 -2.31 -19.01
N THR A 300 24.28 -1.55 -19.91
CA THR A 300 23.59 -1.03 -21.11
C THR A 300 23.51 -2.14 -22.15
N VAL A 301 22.32 -2.36 -22.73
CA VAL A 301 22.09 -3.32 -23.82
C VAL A 301 22.05 -2.56 -25.14
N THR A 302 22.76 -3.07 -26.14
CA THR A 302 22.77 -2.47 -27.49
C THR A 302 21.56 -2.93 -28.30
N GLU A 303 21.20 -2.17 -29.33
CA GLU A 303 20.14 -2.59 -30.27
C GLU A 303 20.44 -3.94 -30.93
N GLU A 304 21.72 -4.20 -31.28
CA GLU A 304 22.13 -5.47 -31.89
C GLU A 304 21.89 -6.64 -30.94
N GLU A 305 22.25 -6.51 -29.67
CA GLU A 305 21.98 -7.53 -28.65
C GLU A 305 20.49 -7.74 -28.43
N TRP A 306 19.70 -6.66 -28.37
CA TRP A 306 18.24 -6.80 -28.31
C TRP A 306 17.75 -7.66 -29.48
N ARG A 307 18.16 -7.35 -30.71
CA ARG A 307 17.74 -8.09 -31.91
C ARG A 307 18.24 -9.53 -31.95
N THR A 308 19.48 -9.80 -31.50
CA THR A 308 20.06 -11.15 -31.53
C THR A 308 19.35 -12.11 -30.57
N TYR A 309 18.92 -11.62 -29.40
CA TYR A 309 18.36 -12.44 -28.34
C TYR A 309 16.84 -12.24 -28.15
N TRP A 310 16.19 -11.47 -29.02
CA TRP A 310 14.75 -11.34 -29.04
C TRP A 310 14.14 -12.62 -29.63
N LEU A 311 13.52 -13.45 -28.78
CA LEU A 311 12.69 -14.52 -29.29
C LEU A 311 11.39 -13.90 -29.82
N PRO A 312 10.94 -14.25 -31.04
CA PRO A 312 9.55 -14.06 -31.40
C PRO A 312 8.68 -14.79 -30.38
N ALA A 313 7.58 -14.18 -29.95
CA ALA A 313 6.60 -14.82 -29.08
C ALA A 313 6.30 -16.23 -29.61
N VAL A 314 6.25 -17.21 -28.71
CA VAL A 314 5.91 -18.61 -29.02
C VAL A 314 4.54 -18.62 -29.72
N GLY A 315 4.56 -18.65 -31.06
CA GLY A 315 3.36 -18.55 -31.90
C GLY A 315 3.48 -19.19 -33.27
N ASP A 316 4.71 -19.37 -33.81
CA ASP A 316 4.89 -19.90 -35.17
C ASP A 316 5.56 -21.29 -35.26
N ALA A 317 5.93 -21.91 -34.13
CA ALA A 317 6.64 -23.21 -34.16
C ALA A 317 5.73 -24.45 -34.01
N GLN A 318 4.40 -24.29 -33.86
CA GLN A 318 3.46 -25.42 -33.74
C GLN A 318 2.48 -25.56 -34.91
N ALA A 319 2.58 -24.71 -35.95
CA ALA A 319 1.67 -24.77 -37.10
C ALA A 319 2.08 -25.80 -38.17
N GLU A 320 3.32 -26.28 -38.19
CA GLU A 320 3.78 -27.24 -39.21
C GLU A 320 3.72 -28.72 -38.78
N ASP A 321 3.74 -29.04 -37.48
CA ASP A 321 3.74 -30.43 -37.00
C ASP A 321 2.34 -31.04 -36.77
N VAL A 322 1.26 -30.22 -36.77
CA VAL A 322 -0.12 -30.73 -36.53
C VAL A 322 -0.79 -31.22 -37.82
N HIS A 323 -0.24 -30.89 -38.99
CA HIS A 323 -0.82 -31.30 -40.27
C HIS A 323 -0.51 -32.75 -40.68
N ASP A 324 0.54 -33.37 -40.12
CA ASP A 324 0.94 -34.74 -40.49
C ASP A 324 0.30 -35.81 -39.57
N GLU A 325 -0.10 -35.46 -38.34
CA GLU A 325 -0.75 -36.41 -37.42
C GLU A 325 -2.26 -36.56 -37.69
N ALA A 326 -2.93 -35.51 -38.18
CA ALA A 326 -4.37 -35.54 -38.45
C ALA A 326 -4.77 -36.39 -39.69
N GLU A 327 -3.86 -36.57 -40.66
CA GLU A 327 -4.14 -37.43 -41.82
C GLU A 327 -4.02 -38.93 -41.48
N VAL A 328 -3.23 -39.31 -40.47
CA VAL A 328 -3.03 -40.72 -40.08
C VAL A 328 -4.19 -41.25 -39.23
N GLU A 329 -4.75 -40.45 -38.31
CA GLU A 329 -5.91 -40.87 -37.49
C GLU A 329 -7.22 -41.00 -38.29
N SER A 330 -7.38 -40.21 -39.37
CA SER A 330 -8.59 -40.26 -40.22
C SER A 330 -8.69 -41.55 -41.07
N GLN A 331 -7.57 -42.23 -41.33
CA GLN A 331 -7.53 -43.46 -42.12
C GLN A 331 -7.75 -44.73 -41.29
N ASP A 332 -7.45 -44.70 -39.98
CA ASP A 332 -7.65 -45.85 -39.09
C ASP A 332 -9.11 -45.94 -38.59
N ALA A 333 -9.77 -44.81 -38.30
CA ALA A 333 -11.17 -44.77 -37.89
C ALA A 333 -12.16 -45.26 -38.97
N ALA A 334 -11.79 -45.18 -40.25
CA ALA A 334 -12.61 -45.66 -41.36
C ALA A 334 -12.54 -47.19 -41.56
N ARG A 335 -11.56 -47.88 -40.96
CA ARG A 335 -11.44 -49.35 -41.05
C ARG A 335 -12.15 -50.08 -39.92
N GLU A 336 -12.38 -49.44 -38.78
CA GLU A 336 -12.95 -50.07 -37.59
C GLU A 336 -14.49 -50.04 -37.54
N SER A 337 -15.14 -49.16 -38.31
CA SER A 337 -16.61 -48.98 -38.29
C SER A 337 -17.42 -49.96 -39.15
N VAL A 338 -16.78 -50.91 -39.85
CA VAL A 338 -17.46 -51.87 -40.75
C VAL A 338 -17.72 -53.25 -40.10
N ALA A 339 -17.27 -53.49 -38.86
CA ALA A 339 -17.19 -54.85 -38.31
C ALA A 339 -18.21 -55.24 -37.20
N LEU A 340 -19.10 -54.36 -36.73
CA LEU A 340 -19.96 -54.68 -35.58
C LEU A 340 -21.40 -54.20 -35.77
N ASP A 341 -22.19 -54.95 -36.53
CA ASP A 341 -23.65 -54.86 -36.45
C ASP A 341 -24.24 -56.27 -36.65
N GLY A 342 -24.60 -56.92 -35.55
CA GLY A 342 -25.18 -58.26 -35.57
C GLY A 342 -25.15 -58.94 -34.21
N GLU A 343 -26.11 -58.61 -33.34
CA GLU A 343 -26.92 -59.56 -32.53
C GLU A 343 -27.57 -58.84 -31.33
N SER A 344 -28.90 -58.83 -31.30
CA SER A 344 -29.69 -58.73 -30.07
C SER A 344 -30.03 -60.15 -29.61
N PRO A 345 -30.24 -60.42 -28.30
CA PRO A 345 -31.61 -60.34 -27.79
C PRO A 345 -31.79 -59.98 -26.30
N GLU A 346 -33.03 -59.54 -26.01
CA GLU A 346 -33.95 -59.75 -24.87
C GLU A 346 -33.48 -60.09 -23.43
N VAL A 347 -34.33 -59.68 -22.47
CA VAL A 347 -34.70 -60.24 -21.13
C VAL A 347 -34.67 -59.12 -20.07
N SER A 348 -35.81 -58.57 -19.66
CA SER A 348 -36.74 -59.02 -18.61
C SER A 348 -36.35 -58.64 -17.17
N SER A 349 -37.29 -57.89 -16.56
CA SER A 349 -37.82 -57.98 -15.18
C SER A 349 -36.96 -57.60 -13.97
N SER A 350 -37.68 -56.89 -13.07
CA SER A 350 -37.62 -56.93 -11.59
C SER A 350 -36.35 -56.35 -10.93
N ASP A 351 -36.38 -55.66 -9.80
CA ASP A 351 -37.42 -55.26 -8.85
C ASP A 351 -36.78 -54.20 -7.91
N GLU A 352 -37.61 -53.33 -7.32
CA GLU A 352 -37.65 -52.97 -5.88
C GLU A 352 -36.31 -52.76 -5.11
N SER A 353 -36.04 -51.67 -4.38
CA SER A 353 -36.85 -51.14 -3.26
C SER A 353 -36.21 -49.85 -2.69
N ASP A 354 -37.10 -49.01 -2.13
CA ASP A 354 -36.97 -47.96 -1.08
C ASP A 354 -35.61 -47.36 -0.68
#